data_AF-A0A9W6FNA2-F1
#
_entry.id   AF-A0A9W6FNA2-F1
#
_cell.length_a   1.000
_cell.length_b   1.000
_cell.length_c   1.000
_cell.angle_alpha   90.00
_cell.angle_beta   90.00
_cell.angle_gamma   90.00
#
_symmetry.space_group_name_H-M   'P 1'
#
loop_
_entity.id
_entity.type
_entity.pdbx_description
1 polymer ?
#
loop_
_entity_poly.entity_id
_entity_poly.type
_entity_poly.pdbx_seq_one_letter_code
_entity_poly.pdbx_strand_id
1 'polypeptide(L)'
;MIREKTLEDLFHDTLKDIYYAERKILKTLPKMARAASSPELKAAFEKHKDETEGQVERLQQVFELIGKRAQGKTCDAIEGIVAEGEEIIENFKGSPAIDAGLISSAQAVEHYEITRYGTLKRWAEVLELTDVAALLQQTLAEETQTDKSLTALADKSANAIAKAA
;
A
#
# COMPACT_ATOMS: atom_id res chain seq x y z
N MET A 1 -2.76 34.01 -18.02
CA MET A 1 -2.00 32.90 -18.62
C MET A 1 -2.07 31.72 -17.65
N ILE A 2 -2.29 30.50 -18.15
CA ILE A 2 -2.24 29.30 -17.32
C ILE A 2 -0.77 29.05 -16.99
N ARG A 3 -0.42 28.90 -15.72
CA ARG A 3 0.92 28.49 -15.32
C ARG A 3 1.17 27.07 -15.84
N GLU A 4 2.27 26.86 -16.56
CA GLU A 4 2.68 25.53 -17.01
C GLU A 4 2.98 24.64 -15.80
N LYS A 5 2.52 23.39 -15.85
CA LYS A 5 2.73 22.40 -14.78
C LYS A 5 4.11 21.76 -14.94
N THR A 6 4.85 21.65 -13.84
CA THR A 6 6.21 21.08 -13.83
C THR A 6 6.26 19.68 -13.20
N LEU A 7 7.46 19.09 -13.15
CA LEU A 7 7.68 17.81 -12.46
C LEU A 7 7.47 17.94 -10.94
N GLU A 8 7.83 19.07 -10.34
CA GLU A 8 7.57 19.37 -8.93
C GLU A 8 6.06 19.41 -8.64
N ASP A 9 5.28 19.99 -9.55
CA ASP A 9 3.81 20.02 -9.43
C ASP A 9 3.24 18.59 -9.48
N LEU A 10 3.76 17.74 -10.38
CA LEU A 10 3.33 16.34 -10.52
C LEU A 10 3.81 15.46 -9.34
N PHE A 11 5.04 15.68 -8.85
CA PHE A 11 5.58 15.01 -7.67
C PHE A 11 4.71 15.30 -6.45
N HIS A 12 4.44 16.58 -6.18
CA HIS A 12 3.60 16.97 -5.06
C HIS A 12 2.18 16.43 -5.20
N ASP A 13 1.59 16.49 -6.40
CA ASP A 13 0.25 15.95 -6.63
C ASP A 13 0.19 14.42 -6.41
N THR A 14 1.23 13.69 -6.82
CA THR A 14 1.32 12.23 -6.61
C THR A 14 1.63 11.88 -5.15
N LEU A 15 2.42 12.69 -4.45
CA LEU A 15 2.66 12.53 -3.02
C LEU A 15 1.36 12.65 -2.21
N LYS A 16 0.48 13.57 -2.60
CA LYS A 16 -0.86 13.70 -1.99
C LYS A 16 -1.75 12.48 -2.26
N ASP A 17 -1.56 11.83 -3.41
CA ASP A 17 -2.31 10.62 -3.79
C ASP A 17 -1.92 9.45 -2.89
N ILE A 18 -0.61 9.15 -2.79
CA ILE A 18 -0.13 8.03 -1.98
C ILE A 18 -0.37 8.28 -0.49
N TYR A 19 -0.27 9.53 -0.01
CA TYR A 19 -0.61 9.84 1.38
C TYR A 19 -2.09 9.62 1.74
N TYR A 20 -2.98 9.77 0.76
CA TYR A 20 -4.36 9.35 0.95
C TYR A 20 -4.49 7.83 0.96
N ALA A 21 -3.84 7.16 0.02
CA ALA A 21 -3.88 5.70 -0.12
C ALA A 21 -3.42 5.00 1.16
N GLU A 22 -2.27 5.37 1.68
CA GLU A 22 -1.70 4.87 2.94
C GLU A 22 -2.66 5.00 4.12
N ARG A 23 -3.29 6.17 4.26
CA ARG A 23 -4.29 6.40 5.31
C ARG A 23 -5.59 5.61 5.11
N LYS A 24 -5.93 5.27 3.87
CA LYS A 24 -7.07 4.41 3.56
C LYS A 24 -6.73 2.96 3.87
N ILE A 25 -5.57 2.48 3.42
CA ILE A 25 -5.03 1.14 3.68
C ILE A 25 -4.94 0.88 5.18
N LEU A 26 -4.35 1.82 5.94
CA LEU A 26 -4.25 1.74 7.40
C LEU A 26 -5.60 1.49 8.08
N LYS A 27 -6.67 2.10 7.59
CA LYS A 27 -8.03 1.90 8.13
C LYS A 27 -8.65 0.57 7.72
N THR A 28 -8.24 0.03 6.57
CA THR A 28 -8.76 -1.21 5.99
C THR A 28 -8.06 -2.45 6.59
N LEU A 29 -6.77 -2.37 6.91
CA LEU A 29 -5.98 -3.51 7.40
C LEU A 29 -6.60 -4.25 8.60
N PRO A 30 -7.17 -3.58 9.62
CA PRO A 30 -7.89 -4.27 10.70
C PRO A 30 -9.07 -5.12 10.22
N LYS A 31 -9.76 -4.71 9.14
CA LYS A 31 -10.85 -5.48 8.53
C LYS A 31 -10.29 -6.72 7.82
N MET A 32 -9.18 -6.59 7.09
CA MET A 32 -8.49 -7.71 6.43
C MET A 32 -8.01 -8.75 7.46
N ALA A 33 -7.36 -8.30 8.54
CA ALA A 33 -6.90 -9.17 9.62
C ALA A 33 -8.02 -9.96 10.30
N ARG A 34 -9.22 -9.37 10.44
CA ARG A 34 -10.39 -10.07 10.99
C ARG A 34 -11.04 -11.06 10.03
N ALA A 35 -10.87 -10.86 8.72
CA ALA A 35 -11.43 -11.74 7.70
C ALA A 35 -10.54 -12.96 7.43
N ALA A 36 -9.23 -12.85 7.69
CA ALA A 36 -8.27 -13.94 7.55
C ALA A 36 -8.60 -15.13 8.48
N SER A 37 -8.49 -16.33 7.94
CA SER A 37 -8.70 -17.59 8.65
C SER A 37 -7.40 -18.16 9.23
N SER A 38 -6.28 -17.97 8.52
CA SER A 38 -4.94 -18.34 8.97
C SER A 38 -4.41 -17.35 10.03
N PRO A 39 -3.90 -17.85 11.16
CA PRO A 39 -3.19 -17.02 12.15
C PRO A 39 -1.97 -16.30 11.54
N GLU A 40 -1.25 -16.93 10.62
CA GLU A 40 -0.09 -16.34 9.95
C GLU A 40 -0.48 -15.18 9.03
N LEU A 41 -1.57 -15.33 8.25
CA LEU A 41 -2.07 -14.24 7.40
C LEU A 41 -2.59 -13.08 8.24
N LYS A 42 -3.31 -13.38 9.33
CA LYS A 42 -3.75 -12.35 10.28
C LYS A 42 -2.56 -11.56 10.85
N ALA A 43 -1.52 -12.25 11.30
CA ALA A 43 -0.31 -11.62 11.82
C ALA A 43 0.42 -10.79 10.76
N ALA A 44 0.41 -11.22 9.49
CA ALA A 44 0.97 -10.44 8.38
C ALA A 44 0.22 -9.11 8.18
N PHE A 45 -1.11 -9.10 8.24
CA PHE A 45 -1.89 -7.86 8.17
C PHE A 45 -1.70 -6.95 9.39
N GLU A 46 -1.56 -7.51 10.60
CA GLU A 46 -1.26 -6.73 11.80
C GLU A 46 0.14 -6.10 11.73
N LYS A 47 1.14 -6.84 11.27
CA LYS A 47 2.48 -6.32 11.02
C LYS A 47 2.47 -5.20 9.98
N HIS A 48 1.81 -5.43 8.85
CA HIS A 48 1.75 -4.43 7.79
C HIS A 48 1.05 -3.16 8.26
N LYS A 49 0.01 -3.26 9.10
CA LYS A 49 -0.65 -2.10 9.72
C LYS A 49 0.34 -1.21 10.51
N ASP A 50 1.24 -1.82 11.25
CA ASP A 50 2.24 -1.08 12.03
C ASP A 50 3.33 -0.47 11.12
N GLU A 51 3.69 -1.15 10.02
CA GLU A 51 4.56 -0.60 8.98
C GLU A 51 3.90 0.61 8.29
N THR A 52 2.62 0.50 7.91
CA THR A 52 1.80 1.58 7.31
C THR A 52 1.68 2.80 8.22
N GLU A 53 1.60 2.64 9.54
CA GLU A 53 1.65 3.78 10.47
C GLU A 53 2.97 4.54 10.35
N GLY A 54 4.10 3.82 10.31
CA GLY A 54 5.42 4.40 10.08
C GLY A 54 5.57 5.04 8.70
N GLN A 55 4.97 4.46 7.66
CA GLN A 55 4.99 4.99 6.29
C GLN A 55 4.20 6.30 6.19
N VAL A 56 3.05 6.42 6.87
CA VAL A 56 2.29 7.66 6.99
C VAL A 56 3.11 8.76 7.67
N GLU A 57 3.83 8.45 8.75
CA GLU A 57 4.74 9.39 9.42
C GLU A 57 5.90 9.80 8.50
N ARG A 58 6.46 8.84 7.75
CA ARG A 58 7.52 9.09 6.78
C ARG A 58 7.07 10.03 5.66
N LEU A 59 5.85 9.86 5.17
CA LEU A 59 5.27 10.80 4.19
C LEU A 59 5.06 12.20 4.77
N GLN A 60 4.71 12.33 6.05
CA GLN A 60 4.63 13.65 6.70
C GLN A 60 6.00 14.33 6.72
N GLN A 61 7.07 13.60 7.02
CA GLN A 61 8.45 14.12 6.93
C GLN A 61 8.79 14.54 5.49
N VAL A 62 8.39 13.76 4.48
CA VAL A 62 8.58 14.14 3.07
C VAL A 62 7.87 15.45 2.74
N PHE A 63 6.62 15.63 3.20
CA PHE A 63 5.88 16.89 3.02
C PHE A 63 6.60 18.09 3.68
N GLU A 64 7.11 17.90 4.90
CA GLU A 64 7.88 18.93 5.61
C GLU A 64 9.16 19.32 4.85
N LEU A 65 9.93 18.34 4.37
CA LEU A 65 11.16 18.56 3.62
C LEU A 65 10.95 19.35 2.31
N ILE A 66 9.80 19.17 1.64
CA ILE A 66 9.46 19.95 0.44
C ILE A 66 8.73 21.26 0.75
N GLY A 67 8.60 21.63 2.03
CA GLY A 67 7.94 22.86 2.47
C GLY A 67 6.45 22.92 2.15
N LYS A 68 5.76 21.77 2.16
CA LYS A 68 4.32 21.66 1.89
C LYS A 68 3.59 21.07 3.10
N ARG A 69 2.35 21.48 3.30
CA ARG A 69 1.48 20.86 4.31
C ARG A 69 1.09 19.46 3.85
N ALA A 70 1.22 18.46 4.73
CA ALA A 70 0.70 17.12 4.49
C ALA A 70 -0.83 17.16 4.30
N GLN A 71 -1.27 16.84 3.08
CA GLN A 71 -2.69 16.82 2.74
C GLN A 71 -2.95 15.79 1.65
N GLY A 72 -3.77 14.78 1.97
CA GLY A 72 -4.20 13.80 0.98
C GLY A 72 -5.14 14.41 -0.06
N LYS A 73 -5.10 13.90 -1.28
CA LYS A 73 -6.20 14.03 -2.25
C LYS A 73 -6.82 12.64 -2.43
N THR A 74 -8.12 12.57 -2.70
CA THR A 74 -8.76 11.27 -2.98
C THR A 74 -8.00 10.55 -4.08
N CYS A 75 -7.72 9.28 -3.83
CA CYS A 75 -7.09 8.36 -4.77
C CYS A 75 -8.13 7.34 -5.21
N ASP A 76 -8.70 7.49 -6.40
CA ASP A 76 -9.74 6.57 -6.87
C ASP A 76 -9.21 5.15 -7.10
N ALA A 77 -7.91 5.02 -7.41
CA ALA A 77 -7.27 3.72 -7.62
C ALA A 77 -7.29 2.86 -6.35
N ILE A 78 -6.86 3.40 -5.21
CA ILE A 78 -6.85 2.63 -3.96
C ILE A 78 -8.27 2.39 -3.42
N GLU A 79 -9.21 3.30 -3.68
CA GLU A 79 -10.62 3.08 -3.36
C GLU A 79 -11.16 1.85 -4.12
N GLY A 80 -10.83 1.72 -5.40
CA GLY A 80 -11.19 0.55 -6.21
C GLY A 80 -10.56 -0.75 -5.69
N ILE A 81 -9.24 -0.76 -5.46
CA ILE A 81 -8.53 -1.96 -4.98
C ILE A 81 -9.05 -2.39 -3.59
N VAL A 82 -9.33 -1.43 -2.70
CA VAL A 82 -9.93 -1.74 -1.39
C VAL A 82 -11.32 -2.31 -1.56
N ALA A 83 -12.16 -1.74 -2.43
CA ALA A 83 -13.51 -2.26 -2.69
C ALA A 83 -13.47 -3.70 -3.20
N GLU A 84 -12.55 -4.04 -4.11
CA GLU A 84 -12.35 -5.44 -4.55
C GLU A 84 -12.04 -6.38 -3.37
N GLY A 85 -11.16 -5.95 -2.44
CA GLY A 85 -10.88 -6.71 -1.22
C GLY A 85 -12.10 -6.87 -0.30
N GLU A 86 -12.96 -5.85 -0.22
CA GLU A 86 -14.21 -5.93 0.53
C GLU A 86 -15.21 -6.91 -0.10
N GLU A 87 -15.32 -6.93 -1.43
CA GLU A 87 -16.14 -7.90 -2.16
C GLU A 87 -15.64 -9.33 -1.94
N ILE A 88 -14.32 -9.56 -1.91
CA ILE A 88 -13.76 -10.87 -1.57
C ILE A 88 -14.18 -11.29 -0.15
N ILE A 89 -14.07 -10.39 0.82
CA ILE A 89 -14.48 -10.67 2.20
C ILE A 89 -15.94 -11.09 2.25
N GLU A 90 -16.83 -10.39 1.53
CA GLU A 90 -18.26 -10.68 1.54
C GLU A 90 -18.60 -12.00 0.85
N ASN A 91 -18.03 -12.24 -0.33
CA ASN A 91 -18.39 -13.39 -1.17
C ASN A 91 -17.74 -14.71 -0.74
N PHE A 92 -16.56 -14.64 -0.12
CA PHE A 92 -15.76 -15.83 0.24
C PHE A 92 -15.70 -16.09 1.74
N LYS A 93 -16.42 -15.33 2.58
CA LYS A 93 -16.40 -15.49 4.04
C LYS A 93 -16.69 -16.93 4.46
N GLY A 94 -15.79 -17.50 5.26
CA GLY A 94 -15.93 -18.87 5.77
C GLY A 94 -15.68 -19.97 4.73
N SER A 95 -15.36 -19.61 3.49
CA SER A 95 -14.91 -20.57 2.47
C SER A 95 -13.42 -20.90 2.65
N PRO A 96 -12.96 -22.06 2.17
CA PRO A 96 -11.53 -22.40 2.13
C PRO A 96 -10.69 -21.47 1.25
N ALA A 97 -11.30 -20.71 0.35
CA ALA A 97 -10.61 -19.80 -0.56
C ALA A 97 -10.39 -18.38 0.01
N ILE A 98 -10.91 -18.08 1.20
CA ILE A 98 -10.87 -16.72 1.77
C ILE A 98 -9.45 -16.16 1.87
N ASP A 99 -8.50 -16.93 2.40
CA ASP A 99 -7.13 -16.44 2.60
C ASP A 99 -6.40 -16.23 1.28
N ALA A 100 -6.64 -17.07 0.26
CA ALA A 100 -6.07 -16.87 -1.08
C ALA A 100 -6.62 -15.58 -1.72
N GLY A 101 -7.93 -15.32 -1.56
CA GLY A 101 -8.54 -14.08 -2.02
C GLY A 101 -7.99 -12.85 -1.30
N LEU A 102 -7.88 -12.90 0.03
CA LEU A 102 -7.33 -11.80 0.84
C LEU A 102 -5.88 -11.49 0.48
N ILE A 103 -5.05 -12.52 0.26
CA ILE A 103 -3.67 -12.34 -0.20
C ILE A 103 -3.66 -11.68 -1.58
N SER A 104 -4.49 -12.14 -2.52
CA SER A 104 -4.57 -11.54 -3.86
C SER A 104 -4.90 -10.04 -3.81
N SER A 105 -5.88 -9.63 -2.99
CA SER A 105 -6.20 -8.20 -2.84
C SER A 105 -5.09 -7.41 -2.15
N ALA A 106 -4.43 -8.01 -1.15
CA ALA A 106 -3.29 -7.37 -0.49
C ALA A 106 -2.14 -7.14 -1.47
N GLN A 107 -1.78 -8.13 -2.28
CA GLN A 107 -0.73 -7.98 -3.30
C GLN A 107 -1.09 -6.93 -4.37
N ALA A 108 -2.38 -6.78 -4.71
CA ALA A 108 -2.80 -5.69 -5.61
C ALA A 108 -2.53 -4.31 -4.98
N VAL A 109 -2.75 -4.15 -3.67
CA VAL A 109 -2.35 -2.95 -2.92
C VAL A 109 -0.83 -2.76 -2.97
N GLU A 110 -0.05 -3.78 -2.58
CA GLU A 110 1.42 -3.68 -2.58
C GLU A 110 1.98 -3.27 -3.95
N HIS A 111 1.48 -3.86 -5.04
CA HIS A 111 1.95 -3.55 -6.39
C HIS A 111 1.60 -2.11 -6.82
N TYR A 112 0.45 -1.59 -6.38
CA TYR A 112 0.10 -0.19 -6.56
C TYR A 112 1.12 0.70 -5.83
N GLU A 113 1.41 0.40 -4.57
CA GLU A 113 2.33 1.18 -3.75
C GLU A 113 3.78 1.11 -4.25
N ILE A 114 4.28 -0.08 -4.60
CA ILE A 114 5.58 -0.28 -5.24
C ILE A 114 5.73 0.59 -6.49
N THR A 115 4.69 0.66 -7.32
CA THR A 115 4.69 1.50 -8.52
C THR A 115 4.77 2.99 -8.16
N ARG A 116 3.99 3.44 -7.18
CA ARG A 116 3.94 4.84 -6.73
C ARG A 116 5.24 5.26 -6.06
N TYR A 117 5.74 4.49 -5.12
CA TYR A 117 7.00 4.78 -4.42
C TYR A 117 8.21 4.69 -5.33
N GLY A 118 8.27 3.72 -6.26
CA GLY A 118 9.31 3.67 -7.29
C GLY A 118 9.33 4.94 -8.15
N THR A 119 8.16 5.42 -8.56
CA THR A 119 8.02 6.66 -9.35
C THR A 119 8.43 7.89 -8.54
N LEU A 120 7.88 8.05 -7.32
CA LEU A 120 8.17 9.19 -6.45
C LEU A 120 9.65 9.25 -6.08
N LYS A 121 10.25 8.12 -5.71
CA LYS A 121 11.69 8.03 -5.43
C LYS A 121 12.49 8.53 -6.63
N ARG A 122 12.18 8.04 -7.84
CA ARG A 122 12.90 8.43 -9.05
C ARG A 122 12.76 9.92 -9.35
N TRP A 123 11.57 10.49 -9.17
CA TRP A 123 11.37 11.93 -9.35
C TRP A 123 12.09 12.75 -8.28
N ALA A 124 12.12 12.30 -7.02
CA ALA A 124 12.88 12.96 -5.97
C ALA A 124 14.39 13.01 -6.31
N GLU A 125 14.95 11.94 -6.88
CA GLU A 125 16.34 11.94 -7.38
C GLU A 125 16.54 12.97 -8.51
N VAL A 126 15.62 13.06 -9.47
CA VAL A 126 15.69 14.01 -10.60
C VAL A 126 15.57 15.47 -10.11
N LEU A 127 14.78 15.69 -9.06
CA LEU A 127 14.60 17.00 -8.43
C LEU A 127 15.70 17.32 -7.39
N GLU A 128 16.74 16.48 -7.29
CA GLU A 128 17.86 16.63 -6.35
C GLU A 128 17.45 16.65 -4.86
N LEU A 129 16.30 16.05 -4.53
CA LEU A 129 15.76 15.91 -3.18
C LEU A 129 16.29 14.62 -2.52
N THR A 130 17.60 14.56 -2.25
CA THR A 130 18.28 13.32 -1.80
C THR A 130 17.67 12.72 -0.53
N ASP A 131 17.36 13.53 0.48
CA ASP A 131 16.76 13.04 1.74
C ASP A 131 15.35 12.47 1.51
N VAL A 132 14.56 13.11 0.65
CA VAL A 132 13.23 12.62 0.25
C VAL A 132 13.34 11.29 -0.49
N ALA A 133 14.29 11.17 -1.42
CA ALA A 133 14.52 9.92 -2.15
C ALA A 133 14.90 8.77 -1.20
N ALA A 134 15.70 9.03 -0.17
CA ALA A 134 16.07 8.04 0.84
C ALA A 134 14.85 7.55 1.65
N LEU A 135 13.99 8.48 2.10
CA LEU A 135 12.76 8.14 2.80
C LEU A 135 11.81 7.31 1.91
N LEU A 136 11.59 7.72 0.67
CA LEU A 136 10.72 6.98 -0.26
C LEU A 136 11.28 5.60 -0.62
N GLN A 137 12.61 5.44 -0.68
CA GLN A 137 13.26 4.15 -0.85
C GLN A 137 13.05 3.23 0.36
N GLN A 138 13.01 3.77 1.57
CA GLN A 138 12.71 2.97 2.75
C GLN A 138 11.30 2.38 2.67
N THR A 139 10.28 3.19 2.36
CA THR A 139 8.92 2.66 2.17
C THR A 139 8.88 1.63 1.04
N LEU A 140 9.48 1.94 -0.12
CA LEU A 140 9.52 1.01 -1.25
C LEU A 140 10.09 -0.37 -0.87
N ALA A 141 11.11 -0.40 -0.01
CA ALA A 141 11.72 -1.65 0.45
C ALA A 141 10.79 -2.43 1.40
N GLU A 142 10.04 -1.74 2.26
CA GLU A 142 9.02 -2.32 3.13
C GLU A 142 7.92 -2.99 2.28
N GLU A 143 7.30 -2.28 1.32
CA GLU A 143 6.22 -2.87 0.49
C GLU A 143 6.70 -4.04 -0.36
N THR A 144 7.91 -3.90 -0.94
CA THR A 144 8.51 -4.99 -1.71
C THR A 144 8.74 -6.24 -0.85
N GLN A 145 9.03 -6.06 0.45
CA GLN A 145 9.20 -7.17 1.37
C GLN A 145 7.85 -7.74 1.82
N THR A 146 6.84 -6.91 2.03
CA THR A 146 5.47 -7.32 2.34
C THR A 146 4.89 -8.19 1.23
N ASP A 147 4.98 -7.77 -0.03
CA ASP A 147 4.53 -8.56 -1.18
C ASP A 147 5.21 -9.94 -1.27
N LYS A 148 6.53 -9.99 -1.04
CA LYS A 148 7.27 -11.27 -0.99
C LYS A 148 6.76 -12.17 0.14
N SER A 149 6.48 -11.60 1.30
CA SER A 149 5.93 -12.34 2.44
C SER A 149 4.51 -12.86 2.16
N LEU A 150 3.68 -12.07 1.48
CA LEU A 150 2.35 -12.47 1.03
C LEU A 150 2.43 -13.62 0.01
N THR A 151 3.33 -13.53 -0.98
CA THR A 151 3.60 -14.60 -1.95
C THR A 151 3.99 -15.90 -1.23
N ALA A 152 4.89 -15.81 -0.24
CA ALA A 152 5.31 -16.98 0.52
C ALA A 152 4.15 -17.63 1.30
N LEU A 153 3.21 -16.84 1.84
CA LEU A 153 2.00 -17.36 2.50
C LEU A 153 1.06 -18.05 1.50
N ALA A 154 0.90 -17.46 0.32
CA ALA A 154 0.08 -18.00 -0.75
C ALA A 154 0.57 -19.39 -1.17
N ASP A 155 1.87 -19.52 -1.45
CA ASP A 155 2.50 -20.76 -1.90
C ASP A 155 2.60 -21.81 -0.81
N LYS A 156 2.83 -21.39 0.44
CA LYS A 156 2.95 -22.32 1.57
C LYS A 156 1.64 -23.03 1.88
N SER A 157 0.51 -22.33 1.81
CA SER A 157 -0.75 -22.90 2.30
C SER A 157 -2.03 -22.39 1.63
N ALA A 158 -2.21 -21.07 1.44
CA ALA A 158 -3.52 -20.54 1.08
C ALA A 158 -4.01 -21.07 -0.28
N ASN A 159 -3.13 -21.11 -1.29
CA ASN A 159 -3.47 -21.63 -2.62
C ASN A 159 -3.78 -23.13 -2.59
N ALA A 160 -3.03 -23.91 -1.81
CA ALA A 160 -3.24 -25.35 -1.69
C ALA A 160 -4.56 -25.68 -0.99
N ILE A 161 -4.90 -24.94 0.08
CA ILE A 161 -6.18 -25.08 0.81
C ILE A 161 -7.34 -24.72 -0.11
N ALA A 162 -7.26 -23.60 -0.84
CA ALA A 162 -8.30 -23.16 -1.76
C ALA A 162 -8.53 -24.18 -2.90
N LYS A 163 -7.47 -24.80 -3.43
CA LYS A 163 -7.55 -25.78 -4.52
C LYS A 163 -8.14 -27.14 -4.10
N ALA A 164 -7.94 -27.53 -2.85
CA ALA A 164 -8.30 -28.86 -2.36
C ALA A 164 -9.78 -28.97 -1.91
N ALA A 165 -10.50 -27.85 -1.86
CA ALA A 165 -11.90 -27.75 -1.46
C ALA A 165 -12.86 -28.00 -2.64
#